data_AF-A0A0D6LUD9-F1
#
_entry.id   AF-A0A0D6LUD9-F1
#
_cell.length_a   1.000
_cell.length_b   1.000
_cell.length_c   1.000
_cell.angle_alpha   90.00
_cell.angle_beta   90.00
_cell.angle_gamma   90.00
#
_symmetry.space_group_name_H-M   'P 1'
#
loop_
_entity.id
_entity.type
_entity.pdbx_description
1 polymer ?
#
loop_
_entity_poly.entity_id
_entity_poly.type
_entity_poly.pdbx_seq_one_letter_code
_entity_poly.pdbx_strand_id
1 'polypeptide(L)'
;MLPDKDRQIGCLVELTENMKFERFRMQIRNLLSFQRPFKSPQQKVAVLMMPSIVAALVIVNVTRLFLPSEKDSEWDVGTTQSKELSRLPSVGGFFDCDRDSMKPSPSDPDDVNKVRPADIKSIGALGDSITAGYKSKNFDYEPDGTYMGNSFITGADEPLEQHATIANILRKFNPNLEGLSYSIPAERAGFNVAFPGANSSQLPTQAETLVELFRKEEPNLSKSWKLIFIFIGTNDAGSLRCHYKADYVSGEGLLSRVLLKKTLRNL
;
A
#
# COMPACT_ATOMS: atom_id res chain seq x y z
N MET A 1 21.42 22.24 13.76
CA MET A 1 21.06 21.45 12.56
C MET A 1 20.59 20.10 13.04
N LEU A 2 19.34 19.70 12.76
CA LEU A 2 18.89 18.33 13.01
C LEU A 2 19.66 17.36 12.10
N PRO A 3 20.01 16.14 12.56
CA PRO A 3 20.62 15.12 11.72
C PRO A 3 19.79 14.86 10.46
N ASP A 4 20.45 14.60 9.33
CA ASP A 4 19.83 14.37 8.00
C ASP A 4 18.70 13.31 8.04
N LYS A 5 18.89 12.26 8.85
CA LYS A 5 17.89 11.21 9.09
C LYS A 5 16.62 11.72 9.78
N ASP A 6 16.73 12.66 10.70
CA ASP A 6 15.58 13.25 11.41
C ASP A 6 14.80 14.23 10.53
N ARG A 7 15.45 14.87 9.55
CA ARG A 7 14.77 15.70 8.54
C ARG A 7 13.97 14.88 7.55
N GLN A 8 14.51 13.75 7.09
CA GLN A 8 13.83 12.87 6.14
C GLN A 8 12.61 12.17 6.75
N ILE A 9 12.74 11.69 7.99
CA ILE A 9 11.61 11.14 8.76
C ILE A 9 10.61 12.27 9.07
N GLY A 10 11.09 13.47 9.40
CA GLY A 10 10.28 14.66 9.58
C GLY A 10 9.39 14.97 8.37
N CYS A 11 9.92 14.90 7.14
CA CYS A 11 9.12 15.20 5.95
C CYS A 11 8.07 14.12 5.63
N LEU A 12 8.41 12.84 5.80
CA LEU A 12 7.44 11.74 5.70
C LEU A 12 6.31 11.86 6.74
N VAL A 13 6.62 12.41 7.91
CA VAL A 13 5.68 12.64 9.00
C VAL A 13 4.83 13.90 8.76
N GLU A 14 5.41 14.97 8.21
CA GLU A 14 4.70 16.20 7.85
C GLU A 14 3.66 15.98 6.72
N LEU A 15 3.93 15.06 5.79
CA LEU A 15 2.95 14.58 4.81
C LEU A 15 1.74 13.90 5.47
N THR A 16 1.94 13.18 6.58
CA THR A 16 0.82 12.59 7.34
C THR A 16 0.07 13.60 8.19
N GLU A 17 0.73 14.67 8.61
CA GLU A 17 0.13 15.77 9.38
C GLU A 17 -0.75 16.67 8.51
N ASN A 18 -0.27 17.05 7.32
CA ASN A 18 -1.05 17.85 6.35
C ASN A 18 -2.26 17.10 5.77
N MET A 19 -2.30 15.78 5.85
CA MET A 19 -3.48 14.98 5.53
C MET A 19 -4.54 14.96 6.67
N LYS A 20 -4.42 15.78 7.72
CA LYS A 20 -5.28 15.76 8.94
C LYS A 20 -5.35 14.36 9.59
N PHE A 21 -4.24 13.64 9.63
CA PHE A 21 -4.13 12.33 10.28
C PHE A 21 -3.22 12.37 11.52
N GLU A 22 -3.55 13.20 12.51
CA GLU A 22 -2.80 13.33 13.78
C GLU A 22 -2.64 12.01 14.56
N ARG A 23 -3.48 10.99 14.29
CA ARG A 23 -3.36 9.65 14.90
C ARG A 23 -2.49 8.67 14.11
N PHE A 24 -2.13 8.97 12.87
CA PHE A 24 -1.24 8.15 12.03
C PHE A 24 0.24 8.39 12.35
N ARG A 25 0.55 9.51 13.02
CA ARG A 25 1.87 9.91 13.53
C ARG A 25 2.53 8.84 14.43
N MET A 26 1.72 8.10 15.19
CA MET A 26 2.17 7.00 16.04
C MET A 26 2.38 5.69 15.26
N GLN A 27 1.70 5.54 14.12
CA GLN A 27 1.81 4.37 13.26
C GLN A 27 3.01 4.49 12.31
N ILE A 28 3.34 5.65 11.71
CA ILE A 28 4.53 5.75 10.82
C ILE A 28 5.86 5.49 11.55
N ARG A 29 6.02 6.03 12.76
CA ARG A 29 7.20 5.73 13.61
C ARG A 29 7.33 4.23 13.91
N ASN A 30 6.20 3.51 13.95
CA ASN A 30 6.16 2.05 14.10
C ASN A 30 6.13 1.28 12.76
N LEU A 31 5.71 1.88 11.64
CA LEU A 31 5.78 1.31 10.27
C LEU A 31 7.24 1.10 9.89
N LEU A 32 8.10 2.04 10.26
CA LEU A 32 9.55 1.93 10.05
C LEU A 32 10.23 1.11 11.15
N SER A 33 9.51 0.72 12.21
CA SER A 33 10.01 -0.24 13.21
C SER A 33 9.85 -1.67 12.69
N PHE A 34 10.71 -2.03 11.74
CA PHE A 34 10.92 -3.41 11.33
C PHE A 34 11.22 -4.26 12.57
N GLN A 35 10.24 -5.02 13.06
CA GLN A 35 10.54 -6.12 13.97
C GLN A 35 11.12 -7.29 13.15
N ARG A 36 12.45 -7.17 12.95
CA ARG A 36 13.41 -8.09 12.33
C ARG A 36 13.39 -8.09 10.79
N PRO A 37 14.23 -7.26 10.14
CA PRO A 37 14.47 -7.39 8.70
C PRO A 37 15.01 -8.79 8.37
N PHE A 38 14.77 -9.24 7.14
CA PHE A 38 15.43 -10.41 6.59
C PHE A 38 16.94 -10.16 6.64
N LYS A 39 17.63 -10.75 7.62
CA LYS A 39 19.10 -10.75 7.69
C LYS A 39 19.64 -11.68 6.59
N SER A 40 19.63 -11.19 5.36
CA SER A 40 20.32 -11.77 4.22
C SER A 40 21.21 -10.67 3.63
N PRO A 41 22.55 -10.77 3.72
CA PRO A 41 23.48 -9.74 3.23
C PRO A 41 23.42 -9.44 1.72
N GLN A 42 22.49 -10.04 0.97
CA GLN A 42 22.41 -9.95 -0.49
C GLN A 42 21.03 -9.52 -1.01
N GLN A 43 20.06 -9.18 -0.14
CA GLN A 43 18.68 -8.90 -0.57
C GLN A 43 18.26 -7.47 -0.23
N LYS A 44 18.17 -6.63 -1.27
CA LYS A 44 17.70 -5.25 -1.17
C LYS A 44 16.17 -5.18 -1.21
N VAL A 45 15.53 -5.76 -0.20
CA VAL A 45 14.06 -5.82 -0.09
C VAL A 45 13.61 -5.34 1.28
N ALA A 46 12.74 -4.33 1.30
CA ALA A 46 11.99 -3.92 2.47
C ALA A 46 10.56 -4.46 2.36
N VAL A 47 10.13 -5.26 3.33
CA VAL A 47 8.76 -5.77 3.42
C VAL A 47 7.99 -5.03 4.51
N LEU A 48 6.95 -4.28 4.16
CA LEU A 48 6.04 -3.70 5.13
C LEU A 48 4.80 -4.57 5.29
N MET A 49 4.63 -5.18 6.47
CA MET A 49 3.42 -5.90 6.82
C MET A 49 2.57 -5.07 7.78
N MET A 50 1.32 -4.83 7.42
CA MET A 50 0.34 -4.19 8.30
C MET A 50 -0.46 -5.29 9.02
N PRO A 51 -0.21 -5.56 10.32
CA PRO A 51 -0.94 -6.61 11.02
C PRO A 51 -2.42 -6.24 11.18
N SER A 52 -3.30 -7.24 11.20
CA SER A 52 -4.76 -7.09 11.21
C SER A 52 -5.33 -6.19 12.32
N ILE A 53 -4.62 -6.05 13.45
CA ILE A 53 -5.00 -5.12 14.54
C ILE A 53 -4.84 -3.65 14.10
N VAL A 54 -3.77 -3.35 13.35
CA VAL A 54 -3.55 -2.04 12.71
C VAL A 54 -4.53 -1.86 11.57
N ALA A 55 -4.85 -2.90 10.80
CA ALA A 55 -5.91 -2.89 9.80
C ALA A 55 -7.26 -2.50 10.41
N ALA A 56 -7.64 -3.11 11.54
CA ALA A 56 -8.86 -2.81 12.26
C ALA A 56 -8.85 -1.37 12.81
N LEU A 57 -7.73 -0.89 13.35
CA LEU A 57 -7.58 0.50 13.78
C LEU A 57 -7.66 1.49 12.60
N VAL A 58 -7.06 1.18 11.45
CA VAL A 58 -7.17 1.99 10.23
C VAL A 58 -8.62 1.97 9.73
N ILE A 59 -9.25 0.80 9.62
CA ILE A 59 -10.64 0.66 9.19
C ILE A 59 -11.59 1.38 10.15
N VAL A 60 -11.44 1.24 11.47
CA VAL A 60 -12.29 1.91 12.48
C VAL A 60 -12.07 3.42 12.50
N ASN A 61 -10.84 3.90 12.33
CA ASN A 61 -10.59 5.34 12.26
C ASN A 61 -11.01 5.94 10.91
N VAL A 62 -10.85 5.23 9.79
CA VAL A 62 -11.32 5.63 8.45
C VAL A 62 -12.85 5.60 8.40
N THR A 63 -13.52 4.58 8.95
CA THR A 63 -14.99 4.59 9.04
C THR A 63 -15.51 5.70 9.95
N ARG A 64 -14.83 6.05 11.05
CA ARG A 64 -15.21 7.23 11.87
C ARG A 64 -14.89 8.58 11.24
N LEU A 65 -13.92 8.66 10.32
CA LEU A 65 -13.54 9.89 9.63
C LEU A 65 -14.37 10.13 8.37
N PHE A 66 -14.93 9.08 7.74
CA PHE A 66 -15.53 9.16 6.41
C PHE A 66 -16.94 8.57 6.29
N LEU A 67 -17.46 7.84 7.28
CA LEU A 67 -18.89 7.58 7.35
C LEU A 67 -19.53 8.70 8.17
N PRO A 68 -20.45 9.49 7.59
CA PRO A 68 -21.30 10.35 8.39
C PRO A 68 -21.94 9.51 9.48
N SER A 69 -22.01 10.06 10.71
CA SER A 69 -23.01 9.63 11.68
C SER A 69 -24.32 9.47 10.93
N GLU A 70 -24.90 8.27 10.98
CA GLU A 70 -26.26 7.98 10.54
C GLU A 70 -27.17 9.02 11.20
N LYS A 71 -27.44 10.10 10.47
CA LYS A 71 -28.46 11.08 10.76
C LYS A 71 -29.39 10.97 9.59
N ASP A 72 -30.58 10.51 9.88
CA ASP A 72 -31.71 10.30 8.98
C ASP A 72 -31.73 11.36 7.89
N SER A 73 -31.26 11.02 6.68
CA SER A 73 -31.40 11.88 5.52
C SER A 73 -32.70 11.50 4.83
N GLU A 74 -33.70 12.33 5.07
CA GLU A 74 -34.95 12.47 4.33
C GLU A 74 -34.70 12.38 2.81
N TRP A 75 -35.45 11.51 2.13
CA TRP A 75 -35.34 11.31 0.69
C TRP A 75 -35.96 12.50 -0.06
N ASP A 76 -35.13 13.46 -0.47
CA ASP A 76 -35.57 14.51 -1.39
C ASP A 76 -35.74 13.93 -2.80
N VAL A 77 -37.00 13.70 -3.17
CA VAL A 77 -37.42 13.38 -4.53
C VAL A 77 -37.54 14.67 -5.33
N GLY A 78 -36.57 14.91 -6.23
CA GLY A 78 -36.79 15.71 -7.44
C GLY A 78 -35.71 16.73 -7.79
N THR A 79 -34.96 16.48 -8.85
CA THR A 79 -35.13 17.14 -10.17
C THR A 79 -34.10 16.58 -11.14
N THR A 80 -34.56 16.27 -12.36
CA THR A 80 -33.75 15.79 -13.48
C THR A 80 -32.83 16.90 -14.00
N GLN A 81 -31.62 17.00 -13.43
CA GLN A 81 -30.48 17.59 -14.13
C GLN A 81 -29.75 16.48 -14.89
N SER A 82 -29.38 16.75 -16.14
CA SER A 82 -28.49 15.91 -16.92
C SER A 82 -27.26 15.57 -16.09
N LYS A 83 -27.10 14.30 -15.70
CA LYS A 83 -25.88 13.80 -15.06
C LYS A 83 -24.73 13.98 -16.06
N GLU A 84 -23.99 15.07 -15.92
CA GLU A 84 -22.61 15.04 -16.38
C GLU A 84 -21.93 13.88 -15.67
N LEU A 85 -21.27 13.07 -16.48
CA LEU A 85 -20.52 11.90 -16.07
C LEU A 85 -19.44 12.36 -15.08
N SER A 86 -19.68 12.20 -13.78
CA SER A 86 -18.96 12.97 -12.77
C SER A 86 -17.80 12.19 -12.17
N ARG A 87 -16.62 12.81 -12.15
CA ARG A 87 -15.44 12.26 -11.50
C ARG A 87 -15.66 12.22 -9.99
N LEU A 88 -15.34 11.10 -9.35
CA LEU A 88 -15.48 10.96 -7.90
C LEU A 88 -14.43 11.81 -7.17
N PRO A 89 -14.77 12.36 -6.01
CA PRO A 89 -13.84 13.16 -5.22
C PRO A 89 -12.68 12.28 -4.74
N SER A 90 -11.46 12.80 -4.89
CA SER A 90 -10.23 12.17 -4.43
C SER A 90 -9.47 13.14 -3.53
N VAL A 91 -8.72 12.60 -2.58
CA VAL A 91 -7.84 13.38 -1.70
C VAL A 91 -6.43 13.29 -2.24
N GLY A 92 -5.91 14.43 -2.70
CA GLY A 92 -4.50 14.60 -3.03
C GLY A 92 -3.69 15.14 -1.85
N GLY A 93 -2.40 15.33 -2.08
CA GLY A 93 -1.47 15.95 -1.15
C GLY A 93 -0.49 16.87 -1.86
N PHE A 94 0.00 17.86 -1.13
CA PHE A 94 1.12 18.68 -1.58
C PHE A 94 2.41 18.17 -0.95
N PHE A 95 3.51 18.27 -1.68
CA PHE A 95 4.81 17.74 -1.28
C PHE A 95 5.85 18.85 -1.32
N ASP A 96 6.20 19.38 -0.15
CA ASP A 96 7.16 20.47 0.04
C ASP A 96 8.33 20.03 0.94
N CYS A 97 9.13 19.09 0.45
CA CYS A 97 10.35 18.69 1.15
C CYS A 97 11.55 19.46 0.62
N ASP A 98 12.49 19.76 1.52
CA ASP A 98 13.82 20.25 1.14
C ASP A 98 14.51 19.30 0.15
N ARG A 99 15.15 19.87 -0.88
CA ARG A 99 15.76 19.10 -1.97
C ARG A 99 16.85 18.15 -1.49
N ASP A 100 17.59 18.47 -0.43
CA ASP A 100 18.61 17.58 0.09
C ASP A 100 17.99 16.35 0.75
N SER A 101 16.81 16.49 1.37
CA SER A 101 16.06 15.39 1.96
C SER A 101 15.46 14.45 0.90
N MET A 102 15.27 14.94 -0.33
CA MET A 102 14.72 14.15 -1.44
C MET A 102 15.76 13.36 -2.24
N LYS A 103 17.06 13.63 -2.06
CA LYS A 103 18.13 12.95 -2.79
C LYS A 103 18.21 11.45 -2.44
N PRO A 104 18.77 10.62 -3.33
CA PRO A 104 19.16 9.26 -2.96
C PRO A 104 20.28 9.26 -1.91
N SER A 105 20.60 8.08 -1.39
CA SER A 105 21.76 7.90 -0.51
C SER A 105 23.06 8.25 -1.25
N PRO A 106 24.09 8.74 -0.55
CA PRO A 106 25.39 9.04 -1.17
C PRO A 106 26.05 7.82 -1.84
N SER A 107 25.70 6.61 -1.39
CA SER A 107 26.12 5.33 -1.95
C SER A 107 24.95 4.35 -1.91
N ASP A 108 24.95 3.37 -2.80
CA ASP A 108 23.98 2.27 -2.79
C ASP A 108 23.91 1.61 -1.40
N PRO A 109 22.75 1.67 -0.71
CA PRO A 109 22.66 1.13 0.64
C PRO A 109 22.76 -0.40 0.63
N ASP A 110 23.50 -0.94 1.58
CA ASP A 110 23.64 -2.37 1.88
C ASP A 110 22.71 -2.83 3.03
N ASP A 111 22.17 -1.88 3.80
CA ASP A 111 21.32 -2.10 4.96
C ASP A 111 20.01 -1.30 4.81
N VAL A 112 18.89 -1.94 5.12
CA VAL A 112 17.54 -1.33 5.09
C VAL A 112 17.45 -0.05 5.93
N ASN A 113 18.22 0.06 7.00
CA ASN A 113 18.21 1.21 7.91
C ASN A 113 18.91 2.45 7.33
N LYS A 114 19.62 2.30 6.21
CA LYS A 114 20.29 3.37 5.45
C LYS A 114 19.52 3.76 4.20
N VAL A 115 18.51 2.99 3.81
CA VAL A 115 17.70 3.23 2.60
C VAL A 115 16.91 4.52 2.76
N ARG A 116 17.05 5.41 1.79
CA ARG A 116 16.23 6.60 1.64
C ARG A 116 15.10 6.35 0.64
N PRO A 117 13.99 7.10 0.69
CA PRO A 117 12.88 6.92 -0.25
C PRO A 117 13.30 6.95 -1.73
N ALA A 118 14.28 7.79 -2.10
CA ALA A 118 14.80 7.90 -3.48
C ALA A 118 15.68 6.69 -3.92
N ASP A 119 16.13 5.85 -2.99
CA ASP A 119 16.87 4.63 -3.30
C ASP A 119 15.94 3.51 -3.78
N ILE A 120 14.65 3.57 -3.42
CA ILE A 120 13.64 2.59 -3.79
C ILE A 120 13.38 2.70 -5.29
N LYS A 121 13.61 1.60 -6.02
CA LYS A 121 13.45 1.52 -7.47
C LYS A 121 12.12 0.92 -7.88
N SER A 122 11.58 0.03 -7.06
CA SER A 122 10.33 -0.66 -7.39
C SER A 122 9.45 -0.78 -6.15
N ILE A 123 8.14 -0.63 -6.34
CA ILE A 123 7.12 -0.89 -5.32
C ILE A 123 6.24 -2.06 -5.78
N GLY A 124 5.92 -2.98 -4.88
CA GLY A 124 5.00 -4.09 -5.14
C GLY A 124 4.03 -4.31 -3.98
N ALA A 125 2.94 -5.03 -4.24
CA ALA A 125 1.91 -5.26 -3.23
C ALA A 125 1.28 -6.65 -3.32
N LEU A 126 1.05 -7.24 -2.14
CA LEU A 126 0.28 -8.47 -1.94
C LEU A 126 -0.86 -8.16 -0.97
N GLY A 127 -2.02 -8.78 -1.19
CA GLY A 127 -3.16 -8.54 -0.31
C GLY A 127 -4.50 -9.01 -0.83
N ASP A 128 -5.54 -8.42 -0.25
CA ASP A 128 -6.93 -8.66 -0.56
C ASP A 128 -7.56 -7.50 -1.38
N SER A 129 -8.88 -7.35 -1.30
CA SER A 129 -9.65 -6.33 -2.02
C SER A 129 -9.22 -4.91 -1.70
N ILE A 130 -8.72 -4.63 -0.48
CA ILE A 130 -8.30 -3.27 -0.11
C ILE A 130 -7.01 -2.92 -0.85
N THR A 131 -6.06 -3.84 -0.87
CA THR A 131 -4.77 -3.66 -1.58
C THR A 131 -4.98 -3.59 -3.09
N ALA A 132 -5.95 -4.32 -3.62
CA ALA A 132 -6.29 -4.29 -5.05
C ALA A 132 -7.02 -3.00 -5.48
N GLY A 133 -7.53 -2.17 -4.54
CA GLY A 133 -8.35 -1.00 -4.90
C GLY A 133 -9.75 -1.38 -5.39
N TYR A 134 -10.35 -2.42 -4.80
CA TYR A 134 -11.71 -2.83 -5.14
C TYR A 134 -12.72 -1.71 -4.80
N LYS A 135 -13.55 -1.35 -5.78
CA LYS A 135 -14.48 -0.20 -5.78
C LYS A 135 -13.82 1.17 -5.63
N SER A 136 -12.51 1.28 -5.82
CA SER A 136 -11.79 2.57 -5.85
C SER A 136 -11.95 3.25 -7.21
N LYS A 137 -13.19 3.58 -7.57
CA LYS A 137 -13.56 4.11 -8.89
C LYS A 137 -13.00 5.52 -9.09
N ASN A 138 -12.64 5.84 -10.32
CA ASN A 138 -12.38 7.21 -10.77
C ASN A 138 -13.67 7.97 -11.05
N PHE A 139 -14.70 7.28 -11.55
CA PHE A 139 -15.96 7.90 -11.96
C PHE A 139 -17.19 7.17 -11.43
N ASP A 140 -18.29 7.91 -11.29
CA ASP A 140 -19.53 7.39 -10.68
C ASP A 140 -20.23 6.27 -11.48
N TYR A 141 -20.05 6.26 -12.80
CA TYR A 141 -20.63 5.29 -13.73
C TYR A 141 -19.82 4.00 -13.87
N GLU A 142 -18.62 3.95 -13.32
CA GLU A 142 -17.76 2.78 -13.41
C GLU A 142 -18.40 1.58 -12.67
N PRO A 143 -18.36 0.36 -13.22
CA PRO A 143 -18.94 -0.81 -12.57
C PRO A 143 -18.20 -1.15 -11.26
N ASP A 144 -18.81 -1.98 -10.42
CA ASP A 144 -18.07 -2.52 -9.27
C ASP A 144 -16.97 -3.46 -9.77
N GLY A 145 -15.73 -3.19 -9.37
CA GLY A 145 -14.56 -3.87 -9.89
C GLY A 145 -13.29 -3.46 -9.18
N THR A 146 -12.17 -3.98 -9.66
CA THR A 146 -10.84 -3.63 -9.17
C THR A 146 -10.30 -2.46 -9.99
N TYR A 147 -9.84 -1.42 -9.30
CA TYR A 147 -9.23 -0.23 -9.89
C TYR A 147 -7.83 -0.07 -9.30
N MET A 148 -6.88 -0.90 -9.74
CA MET A 148 -5.54 -0.91 -9.15
C MET A 148 -4.81 0.42 -9.35
N GLY A 149 -5.19 1.19 -10.38
CA GLY A 149 -4.75 2.57 -10.60
C GLY A 149 -5.05 3.53 -9.45
N ASN A 150 -6.05 3.21 -8.63
CA ASN A 150 -6.42 3.94 -7.40
C ASN A 150 -6.14 3.12 -6.13
N SER A 151 -5.29 2.10 -6.21
CA SER A 151 -4.80 1.41 -5.01
C SER A 151 -4.03 2.40 -4.14
N PHE A 152 -4.34 2.45 -2.84
CA PHE A 152 -3.60 3.27 -1.88
C PHE A 152 -2.08 2.99 -1.88
N ILE A 153 -1.68 1.78 -2.26
CA ILE A 153 -0.28 1.36 -2.26
C ILE A 153 0.41 1.71 -3.57
N THR A 154 -0.05 1.12 -4.68
CA THR A 154 0.65 1.15 -5.98
C THR A 154 -0.01 2.06 -7.01
N GLY A 155 -1.18 2.62 -6.70
CA GLY A 155 -1.99 3.39 -7.65
C GLY A 155 -1.29 4.65 -8.15
N ALA A 156 -1.39 4.88 -9.45
CA ALA A 156 -0.71 5.96 -10.15
C ALA A 156 -1.55 6.60 -11.27
N ASP A 157 -2.87 6.35 -11.31
CA ASP A 157 -3.79 6.94 -12.30
C ASP A 157 -3.67 8.47 -12.34
N GLU A 158 -3.52 9.07 -11.16
CA GLU A 158 -3.37 10.51 -10.99
C GLU A 158 -2.08 10.87 -10.26
N PRO A 159 -1.59 12.12 -10.35
CA PRO A 159 -0.46 12.58 -9.56
C PRO A 159 -0.84 12.76 -8.08
N LEU A 160 0.18 12.89 -7.22
CA LEU A 160 0.02 13.07 -5.77
C LEU A 160 -0.95 14.21 -5.41
N GLU A 161 -0.90 15.30 -6.16
CA GLU A 161 -1.74 16.50 -5.97
C GLU A 161 -3.24 16.23 -6.10
N GLN A 162 -3.62 15.14 -6.78
CA GLN A 162 -5.01 14.74 -7.01
C GLN A 162 -5.37 13.44 -6.30
N HIS A 163 -4.43 12.52 -6.15
CA HIS A 163 -4.66 11.24 -5.48
C HIS A 163 -3.44 10.80 -4.66
N ALA A 164 -3.60 10.78 -3.34
CA ALA A 164 -2.54 10.40 -2.43
C ALA A 164 -2.42 8.88 -2.33
N THR A 165 -1.33 8.35 -2.90
CA THR A 165 -0.91 6.95 -2.77
C THR A 165 0.54 6.88 -2.33
N ILE A 166 0.95 5.73 -1.79
CA ILE A 166 2.35 5.51 -1.42
C ILE A 166 3.25 5.59 -2.66
N ALA A 167 2.82 5.01 -3.77
CA ALA A 167 3.50 5.12 -5.06
C ALA A 167 3.66 6.58 -5.51
N ASN A 168 2.62 7.41 -5.39
CA ASN A 168 2.69 8.82 -5.76
C ASN A 168 3.63 9.63 -4.88
N ILE A 169 3.70 9.32 -3.59
CA ILE A 169 4.68 9.90 -2.67
C ILE A 169 6.09 9.49 -3.08
N LEU A 170 6.34 8.19 -3.27
CA LEU A 170 7.66 7.69 -3.67
C LEU A 170 8.11 8.23 -5.03
N ARG A 171 7.17 8.46 -5.97
CA ARG A 171 7.44 9.06 -7.28
C ARG A 171 7.94 10.51 -7.19
N LYS A 172 7.64 11.23 -6.10
CA LYS A 172 8.26 12.55 -5.82
C LYS A 172 9.76 12.42 -5.50
N PHE A 173 10.18 11.33 -4.87
CA PHE A 173 11.58 11.05 -4.55
C PHE A 173 12.33 10.39 -5.72
N ASN A 174 11.69 9.46 -6.42
CA ASN A 174 12.23 8.76 -7.58
C ASN A 174 11.19 8.75 -8.71
N PRO A 175 11.30 9.65 -9.71
CA PRO A 175 10.38 9.71 -10.84
C PRO A 175 10.34 8.43 -11.69
N ASN A 176 11.40 7.62 -11.65
CA ASN A 176 11.53 6.36 -12.39
C ASN A 176 11.10 5.14 -11.54
N LEU A 177 10.18 5.33 -10.59
CA LEU A 177 9.67 4.24 -9.76
C LEU A 177 8.92 3.21 -10.61
N GLU A 178 9.30 1.95 -10.51
CA GLU A 178 8.68 0.82 -11.19
C GLU A 178 7.60 0.13 -10.33
N GLY A 179 6.75 -0.67 -10.97
CA GLY A 179 5.68 -1.41 -10.30
C GLY A 179 4.37 -0.66 -10.06
N LEU A 180 4.27 0.56 -10.62
CA LEU A 180 3.06 1.40 -10.58
C LEU A 180 1.86 0.71 -11.22
N SER A 181 0.70 0.86 -10.59
CA SER A 181 -0.58 0.36 -11.10
C SER A 181 -1.36 1.49 -11.78
N TYR A 182 -2.04 1.17 -12.87
CA TYR A 182 -2.91 2.07 -13.62
C TYR A 182 -4.20 1.34 -13.99
N SER A 183 -5.32 2.05 -13.99
CA SER A 183 -6.62 1.60 -14.51
C SER A 183 -7.08 2.45 -15.70
N ILE A 184 -6.45 3.60 -15.92
CA ILE A 184 -6.74 4.51 -17.04
C ILE A 184 -5.46 4.78 -17.86
N PRO A 185 -5.54 4.80 -19.22
CA PRO A 185 -6.71 4.44 -20.05
C PRO A 185 -6.94 2.93 -20.17
N ALA A 186 -6.05 2.11 -19.61
CA ALA A 186 -6.16 0.65 -19.60
C ALA A 186 -5.55 0.07 -18.32
N GLU A 187 -6.12 -1.03 -17.86
CA GLU A 187 -5.66 -1.73 -16.66
C GLU A 187 -4.24 -2.27 -16.85
N ARG A 188 -3.36 -1.88 -15.93
CA ARG A 188 -2.01 -2.39 -15.75
C ARG A 188 -1.76 -2.50 -14.26
N ALA A 189 -1.79 -3.73 -13.75
CA ALA A 189 -1.58 -4.02 -12.34
C ALA A 189 -0.17 -3.63 -11.83
N GLY A 190 0.82 -3.54 -12.71
CA GLY A 190 2.22 -3.36 -12.32
C GLY A 190 2.67 -4.52 -11.43
N PHE A 191 3.24 -4.20 -10.26
CA PHE A 191 3.65 -5.20 -9.27
C PHE A 191 2.64 -5.37 -8.13
N ASN A 192 1.38 -4.98 -8.35
CA ASN A 192 0.28 -5.30 -7.45
C ASN A 192 -0.34 -6.63 -7.86
N VAL A 193 -0.13 -7.65 -7.03
CA VAL A 193 -0.66 -9.01 -7.22
C VAL A 193 -1.75 -9.35 -6.21
N ALA A 194 -2.31 -8.33 -5.54
CA ALA A 194 -3.41 -8.51 -4.61
C ALA A 194 -4.68 -8.99 -5.34
N PHE A 195 -5.46 -9.81 -4.64
CA PHE A 195 -6.66 -10.42 -5.20
C PHE A 195 -7.86 -10.24 -4.27
N PRO A 196 -8.99 -9.66 -4.72
CA PRO A 196 -10.19 -9.53 -3.91
C PRO A 196 -10.65 -10.85 -3.28
N GLY A 197 -10.98 -10.82 -2.00
CA GLY A 197 -11.39 -12.01 -1.24
C GLY A 197 -10.24 -12.91 -0.77
N ALA A 198 -8.99 -12.57 -1.09
CA ALA A 198 -7.85 -13.35 -0.63
C ALA A 198 -7.71 -13.34 0.91
N ASN A 199 -7.31 -14.49 1.46
CA ASN A 199 -6.89 -14.61 2.86
C ASN A 199 -5.40 -14.97 2.95
N SER A 200 -4.84 -14.99 4.17
CA SER A 200 -3.41 -15.15 4.40
C SER A 200 -2.81 -16.45 3.85
N SER A 201 -3.61 -17.50 3.64
CA SER A 201 -3.15 -18.76 3.04
C SER A 201 -2.76 -18.62 1.57
N GLN A 202 -3.24 -17.57 0.88
CA GLN A 202 -2.94 -17.30 -0.53
C GLN A 202 -1.72 -16.40 -0.75
N LEU A 203 -1.14 -15.83 0.32
CA LEU A 203 0.06 -14.99 0.21
C LEU A 203 1.26 -15.69 -0.45
N PRO A 204 1.56 -16.99 -0.21
CA PRO A 204 2.66 -17.66 -0.89
C PRO A 204 2.52 -17.66 -2.41
N THR A 205 1.32 -17.95 -2.93
CA THR A 205 1.05 -17.93 -4.38
C THR A 205 1.17 -16.52 -4.95
N GLN A 206 0.64 -15.50 -4.27
CA GLN A 206 0.84 -14.11 -4.68
C GLN A 206 2.33 -13.74 -4.71
N ALA A 207 3.12 -14.19 -3.73
CA ALA A 207 4.56 -13.94 -3.71
C ALA A 207 5.30 -14.63 -4.87
N GLU A 208 4.87 -15.82 -5.29
CA GLU A 208 5.43 -16.51 -6.45
C GLU A 208 5.17 -15.71 -7.73
N THR A 209 3.92 -15.29 -7.94
CA THR A 209 3.55 -14.43 -9.07
C THR A 209 4.36 -13.14 -9.08
N LEU A 210 4.52 -12.50 -7.92
CA LEU A 210 5.30 -11.26 -7.82
C LEU A 210 6.76 -11.47 -8.20
N VAL A 211 7.40 -12.54 -7.71
CA VAL A 211 8.79 -12.89 -8.06
C VAL A 211 8.94 -13.13 -9.57
N GLU A 212 7.98 -13.80 -10.20
CA GLU A 212 8.01 -14.05 -11.63
C GLU A 212 7.88 -12.76 -12.45
N LEU A 213 6.97 -11.85 -12.07
CA LEU A 213 6.85 -10.54 -12.69
C LEU A 213 8.16 -9.75 -12.59
N PHE A 214 8.74 -9.74 -11.40
CA PHE A 214 10.02 -9.08 -11.13
C PHE A 214 11.17 -9.65 -11.96
N ARG A 215 11.27 -10.98 -12.11
CA ARG A 215 12.28 -11.61 -12.99
C ARG A 215 12.09 -11.25 -14.45
N LYS A 216 10.85 -11.05 -14.87
CA LYS A 216 10.50 -10.72 -16.26
C LYS A 216 10.76 -9.24 -16.58
N GLU A 217 10.44 -8.36 -15.65
CA GLU A 217 10.40 -6.91 -15.89
C GLU A 217 11.61 -6.16 -15.32
N GLU A 218 12.29 -6.71 -14.30
CA GLU A 218 13.47 -6.09 -13.67
C GLU A 218 14.74 -6.95 -13.88
N PRO A 219 15.54 -6.70 -14.94
CA PRO A 219 16.73 -7.49 -15.26
C PRO A 219 17.83 -7.44 -14.19
N ASN A 220 17.82 -6.44 -13.30
CA ASN A 220 18.74 -6.28 -12.18
C ASN A 220 18.10 -6.61 -10.83
N LEU A 221 17.23 -7.63 -10.81
CA LEU A 221 16.39 -7.98 -9.67
C LEU A 221 17.10 -7.95 -8.30
N SER A 222 18.32 -8.47 -8.19
CA SER A 222 19.03 -8.54 -6.91
C SER A 222 19.73 -7.25 -6.47
N LYS A 223 19.86 -6.24 -7.35
CA LYS A 223 20.72 -5.07 -7.12
C LYS A 223 19.97 -3.79 -6.73
N SER A 224 18.65 -3.76 -6.93
CA SER A 224 17.82 -2.57 -6.71
C SER A 224 16.95 -2.71 -5.46
N TRP A 225 16.82 -1.64 -4.68
CA TRP A 225 15.93 -1.62 -3.51
C TRP A 225 14.46 -1.70 -3.92
N LYS A 226 13.74 -2.64 -3.31
CA LYS A 226 12.30 -2.86 -3.51
C LYS A 226 11.56 -2.62 -2.21
N LEU A 227 10.38 -2.01 -2.31
CA LEU A 227 9.43 -1.92 -1.22
C LEU A 227 8.21 -2.80 -1.52
N ILE A 228 8.03 -3.87 -0.75
CA ILE A 228 6.92 -4.80 -0.89
C ILE A 228 5.94 -4.58 0.26
N PHE A 229 4.72 -4.17 -0.07
CA PHE A 229 3.63 -4.05 0.88
C PHE A 229 2.84 -5.36 0.97
N ILE A 230 2.55 -5.79 2.20
CA ILE A 230 1.66 -6.92 2.45
C ILE A 230 0.55 -6.43 3.36
N PHE A 231 -0.65 -6.36 2.80
CA PHE A 231 -1.84 -6.01 3.54
C PHE A 231 -2.97 -7.00 3.25
N ILE A 232 -3.15 -7.91 4.19
CA ILE A 232 -4.13 -8.99 4.15
C ILE A 232 -4.58 -9.28 5.58
N GLY A 233 -5.78 -9.83 5.74
CA GLY A 233 -6.24 -10.29 7.04
C GLY A 233 -7.70 -9.95 7.35
N THR A 234 -8.34 -9.11 6.52
CA THR A 234 -9.76 -8.81 6.71
C THR A 234 -10.63 -10.05 6.49
N ASN A 235 -10.29 -10.85 5.47
CA ASN A 235 -10.96 -12.12 5.20
C ASN A 235 -10.61 -13.21 6.23
N ASP A 236 -9.38 -13.23 6.74
CA ASP A 236 -8.96 -14.12 7.84
C ASP A 236 -9.70 -13.82 9.15
N ALA A 237 -9.92 -12.55 9.46
CA ALA A 237 -10.73 -12.16 10.62
C ALA A 237 -12.22 -12.43 10.38
N GLY A 238 -12.70 -12.21 9.16
CA GLY A 238 -14.09 -12.47 8.77
C GLY A 238 -14.48 -13.95 8.79
N SER A 239 -13.51 -14.86 8.67
CA SER A 239 -13.74 -16.31 8.82
C SER A 239 -13.81 -16.75 10.27
N LEU A 240 -13.34 -15.94 11.23
CA LEU A 240 -13.57 -16.13 12.67
C LEU A 240 -15.02 -15.84 13.10
N ARG A 241 -15.99 -15.98 12.17
CA ARG A 241 -17.42 -15.87 12.49
C ARG A 241 -17.67 -16.66 13.77
N CYS A 242 -18.37 -16.04 14.71
CA CYS A 242 -18.80 -16.66 15.97
C CYS A 242 -19.79 -17.80 15.69
N HIS A 243 -19.33 -18.88 15.07
CA HIS A 243 -19.94 -20.18 15.18
C HIS A 243 -19.26 -20.85 16.36
N TYR A 244 -20.05 -21.12 17.39
CA TYR A 244 -19.70 -21.98 18.51
C TYR A 244 -19.53 -23.43 18.00
N LYS A 245 -18.49 -23.67 17.21
CA LYS A 245 -17.90 -24.99 17.01
C LYS A 245 -16.41 -24.79 16.98
N ALA A 246 -15.75 -25.46 17.91
CA ALA A 246 -14.30 -25.55 17.99
C ALA A 246 -13.79 -26.31 16.77
N ASP A 247 -13.73 -25.64 15.63
CA ASP A 247 -13.02 -26.15 14.47
C ASP A 247 -11.55 -25.74 14.61
N TYR A 248 -10.71 -26.75 14.51
CA TYR A 248 -9.25 -26.72 14.59
C TYR A 248 -8.67 -25.47 13.92
N VAL A 249 -7.87 -24.69 14.65
CA VAL A 249 -6.90 -23.77 14.05
C VAL A 249 -5.95 -24.65 13.23
N SER A 250 -6.18 -24.75 11.92
CA SER A 250 -5.35 -25.57 11.04
C SER A 250 -3.91 -25.04 11.08
N GLY A 251 -2.92 -25.95 11.11
CA GLY A 251 -1.49 -25.60 11.07
C GLY A 251 -1.04 -24.89 9.78
N GLU A 252 -1.97 -24.52 8.90
CA GLU A 252 -1.74 -23.89 7.59
C GLU A 252 -1.18 -22.47 7.72
N GLY A 253 -1.49 -21.75 8.80
CA GLY A 253 -0.98 -20.38 9.01
C GLY A 253 0.54 -20.33 9.22
N LEU A 254 1.13 -21.32 9.91
CA LEU A 254 2.58 -21.36 10.13
C LEU A 254 3.33 -21.76 8.86
N LEU A 255 2.81 -22.72 8.11
CA LEU A 255 3.37 -23.14 6.82
C LEU A 255 3.31 -22.01 5.79
N SER A 256 2.18 -21.30 5.71
CA SER A 256 2.02 -20.14 4.81
C SER A 256 3.04 -19.04 5.11
N ARG A 257 3.32 -18.77 6.39
CA ARG A 257 4.38 -17.81 6.78
C ARG A 257 5.78 -18.25 6.39
N VAL A 258 6.10 -19.55 6.57
CA VAL A 258 7.41 -20.10 6.18
C VAL A 258 7.59 -20.05 4.66
N LEU A 259 6.55 -20.43 3.90
CA LEU A 259 6.56 -20.41 2.44
C LEU A 259 6.66 -18.98 1.91
N LEU A 260 5.83 -18.06 2.38
CA LEU A 260 5.92 -16.64 2.03
C LEU A 260 7.34 -16.08 2.29
N LYS A 261 7.89 -16.38 3.47
CA LYS A 261 9.25 -15.98 3.83
C LYS A 261 10.31 -16.63 2.92
N LYS A 262 10.08 -17.84 2.42
CA LYS A 262 11.01 -18.53 1.52
C LYS A 262 10.91 -17.94 0.11
N THR A 263 9.70 -17.69 -0.38
CA THR A 263 9.43 -17.18 -1.72
C THR A 263 9.95 -15.74 -1.89
N LEU A 264 9.67 -14.85 -0.94
CA LEU A 264 10.14 -13.46 -1.01
C LEU A 264 11.67 -13.32 -0.91
N ARG A 265 12.41 -14.37 -0.51
CA ARG A 265 13.87 -14.43 -0.65
C ARG A 265 14.33 -14.69 -2.09
N ASN A 266 13.44 -14.75 -3.06
CA ASN A 266 13.83 -14.86 -4.47
C ASN A 266 13.76 -13.52 -5.21
N LEU A 267 13.38 -12.45 -4.49
CA LEU A 267 13.55 -11.05 -4.88
C LEU A 267 14.95 -10.57 -4.50
#